data_AF-A0A380JZ60-F1
#
_entry.id   AF-A0A380JZ60-F1
#
_cell.length_a   1.000
_cell.length_b   1.000
_cell.length_c   1.000
_cell.angle_alpha   90.00
_cell.angle_beta   90.00
_cell.angle_gamma   90.00
#
_symmetry.space_group_name_H-M   'P 1'
#
loop_
_entity.id
_entity.type
_entity.pdbx_description
1 polymer ?
#
loop_
_entity_poly.entity_id
_entity_poly.type
_entity_poly.pdbx_seq_one_letter_code
_entity_poly.pdbx_strand_id
1 'polypeptide(L)'
;MAYRNKTYVAFDGDNDMRYYQLMKAWKQSDNTAFNFYDAHDINSARDSSQEESIKRQLRERMANSKVFVLLIGEHTKYLRKFVKWEIELAIKKGLPIICVNLNKSKQRDNYCPSSLDGQLAIFIPFGNKIMQYALENWPSSHEQYRKEGKTGAYSYKDIVYQRLGI
;
A
#
# COMPACT_ATOMS: atom_id res chain seq x y z
N MET A 1 -13.31 13.68 -16.34
CA MET A 1 -12.81 12.96 -15.15
C MET A 1 -11.30 12.80 -15.25
N ALA A 2 -10.52 13.27 -14.28
CA ALA A 2 -9.10 12.94 -14.23
C ALA A 2 -8.95 11.43 -13.99
N TYR A 3 -8.41 10.69 -14.96
CA TYR A 3 -8.20 9.25 -14.85
C TYR A 3 -7.14 8.96 -13.80
N ARG A 4 -7.56 8.55 -12.60
CA ARG A 4 -6.66 8.03 -11.55
C ARG A 4 -6.26 6.61 -11.93
N ASN A 5 -5.05 6.46 -12.47
CA ASN A 5 -4.52 5.16 -12.91
C ASN A 5 -3.27 4.72 -12.14
N LYS A 6 -2.91 5.44 -11.06
CA LYS A 6 -1.67 5.17 -10.32
C LYS A 6 -1.92 4.56 -8.95
N THR A 7 -0.93 3.83 -8.47
CA THR A 7 -0.85 3.19 -7.17
C THR A 7 0.13 3.97 -6.31
N TYR A 8 -0.29 4.39 -5.13
CA TYR A 8 0.60 4.98 -4.14
C TYR A 8 1.25 3.87 -3.34
N VAL A 9 2.58 3.84 -3.23
CA VAL A 9 3.30 2.84 -2.42
C VAL A 9 3.99 3.54 -1.24
N ALA A 10 3.60 3.18 -0.02
CA ALA A 10 4.25 3.58 1.22
C ALA A 10 5.03 2.39 1.81
N PHE A 11 6.21 2.64 2.36
CA PHE A 11 7.09 1.61 2.93
C PHE A 11 8.16 2.23 3.86
N ASP A 12 8.98 1.41 4.51
CA ASP A 12 10.18 1.90 5.21
C ASP A 12 11.31 2.20 4.22
N GLY A 13 11.58 3.49 3.98
CA GLY A 13 12.63 3.92 3.05
C GLY A 13 14.04 3.45 3.43
N ASP A 14 14.32 3.22 4.71
CA ASP A 14 15.65 2.85 5.19
C ASP A 14 15.87 1.32 5.11
N ASN A 15 14.84 0.53 5.42
CA ASN A 15 14.95 -0.93 5.54
C ASN A 15 14.35 -1.70 4.36
N ASP A 16 13.28 -1.19 3.73
CA ASP A 16 12.44 -1.96 2.78
C ASP A 16 12.63 -1.52 1.32
N MET A 17 13.55 -0.58 1.04
CA MET A 17 13.82 -0.05 -0.30
C MET A 17 14.09 -1.15 -1.35
N ARG A 18 14.74 -2.25 -0.96
CA ARG A 18 15.01 -3.39 -1.85
C ARG A 18 13.72 -4.04 -2.37
N TYR A 19 12.68 -4.15 -1.55
CA TYR A 19 11.40 -4.72 -1.97
C TYR A 19 10.70 -3.81 -2.97
N TYR A 20 10.76 -2.50 -2.77
CA TYR A 20 10.26 -1.53 -3.72
C TYR A 20 11.01 -1.59 -5.07
N GLN A 21 12.34 -1.72 -5.04
CA GLN A 21 13.14 -1.92 -6.26
C GLN A 21 12.75 -3.21 -6.99
N LEU A 22 12.44 -4.29 -6.27
CA LEU A 22 11.98 -5.53 -6.88
C LEU A 22 10.60 -5.37 -7.55
N MET A 23 9.69 -4.62 -6.93
CA MET A 23 8.41 -4.27 -7.57
C MET A 23 8.61 -3.48 -8.87
N LYS A 24 9.58 -2.56 -8.90
CA LYS A 24 9.95 -1.84 -10.14
C LYS A 24 10.51 -2.80 -11.20
N ALA A 25 11.31 -3.79 -10.80
CA ALA A 25 11.84 -4.79 -11.73
C ALA A 25 10.74 -5.67 -12.33
N TRP A 26 9.77 -6.14 -11.54
CA TRP A 26 8.61 -6.91 -12.04
C TRP A 26 7.78 -6.12 -13.05
N LYS A 27 7.64 -4.80 -12.84
CA LYS A 27 6.98 -3.93 -13.81
C LYS A 27 7.71 -3.93 -15.15
N GLN A 28 9.04 -3.87 -15.14
CA GLN A 28 9.86 -3.85 -16.34
C GLN A 28 9.88 -5.21 -17.07
N SER A 29 9.85 -6.33 -16.33
CA SER A 29 9.89 -7.66 -16.95
C SER A 29 8.55 -8.07 -17.57
N ASP A 30 7.44 -7.85 -16.86
CA ASP A 30 6.16 -8.47 -17.21
C ASP A 30 5.23 -7.50 -17.97
N ASN A 31 5.73 -6.31 -18.30
CA ASN A 31 4.96 -5.20 -18.90
C ASN A 31 3.63 -4.93 -18.16
N THR A 32 3.62 -5.24 -16.86
CA THR A 32 2.43 -5.19 -16.03
C THR A 32 1.97 -3.74 -15.89
N ALA A 33 0.66 -3.51 -15.90
CA ALA A 33 0.05 -2.18 -15.92
C ALA A 33 0.24 -1.36 -14.63
N PHE A 34 1.14 -1.75 -13.72
CA PHE A 34 1.32 -1.11 -12.43
C PHE A 34 2.05 0.23 -12.54
N ASN A 35 1.31 1.33 -12.46
CA ASN A 35 1.90 2.66 -12.37
C ASN A 35 2.07 3.07 -10.91
N PHE A 36 3.27 2.92 -10.37
CA PHE A 36 3.59 3.33 -9.00
C PHE A 36 3.97 4.81 -8.92
N TYR A 37 3.46 5.52 -7.92
CA TYR A 37 4.09 6.71 -7.36
C TYR A 37 4.95 6.27 -6.17
N ASP A 38 6.24 6.62 -6.20
CA ASP A 38 7.12 6.50 -5.06
C ASP A 38 6.85 7.65 -4.08
N ALA A 39 6.66 7.37 -2.79
CA ALA A 39 6.59 8.41 -1.77
C ALA A 39 7.98 8.91 -1.34
N HIS A 40 9.02 8.07 -1.51
CA HIS A 40 10.37 8.31 -1.00
C HIS A 40 11.35 8.89 -2.02
N ASP A 41 10.99 8.97 -3.30
CA ASP A 41 11.78 9.66 -4.35
C ASP A 41 11.93 11.18 -4.10
N ILE A 42 11.20 11.74 -3.13
CA ILE A 42 11.30 13.15 -2.70
C ILE A 42 12.25 13.31 -1.49
N ASN A 43 12.57 12.21 -0.78
CA ASN A 43 13.20 12.26 0.54
C ASN A 43 14.73 12.31 0.45
N SER A 44 15.26 13.52 0.24
CA SER A 44 16.65 13.83 0.52
C SER A 44 16.78 15.18 1.25
N ALA A 45 16.25 15.33 2.48
CA ALA A 45 16.79 16.30 3.46
C ALA A 45 16.12 16.25 4.85
N ARG A 46 16.87 16.75 5.83
CA ARG A 46 16.70 16.61 7.29
C ARG A 46 16.14 17.88 7.97
N ASP A 47 15.17 18.57 7.37
CA ASP A 47 14.65 19.85 7.92
C ASP A 47 13.13 19.86 8.15
N SER A 48 12.67 20.59 9.17
CA SER A 48 11.28 20.69 9.62
C SER A 48 10.41 21.55 8.70
N SER A 49 10.95 22.62 8.10
CA SER A 49 10.27 23.40 7.06
C SER A 49 10.02 22.59 5.78
N GLN A 50 10.79 21.51 5.58
CA GLN A 50 10.61 20.61 4.45
C GLN A 50 9.52 19.57 4.72
N GLU A 51 9.20 19.24 5.97
CA GLU A 51 8.19 18.22 6.28
C GLU A 51 6.81 18.59 5.71
N GLU A 52 6.36 19.83 5.90
CA GLU A 52 5.09 20.29 5.34
C GLU A 52 5.10 20.32 3.81
N SER A 53 6.22 20.70 3.20
CA SER A 53 6.42 20.69 1.75
C SER A 53 6.36 19.26 1.20
N ILE A 54 7.02 18.30 1.86
CA ILE A 54 6.98 16.88 1.53
C ILE A 54 5.55 16.37 1.66
N LYS A 55 4.89 16.59 2.80
CA LYS A 55 3.49 16.20 3.01
C LYS A 55 2.56 16.80 1.95
N ARG A 56 2.80 18.03 1.48
CA ARG A 56 2.04 18.63 0.38
C ARG A 56 2.24 17.84 -0.92
N GLN A 57 3.47 17.53 -1.29
CA GLN A 57 3.76 16.75 -2.50
C GLN A 57 3.18 15.33 -2.42
N LEU A 58 3.33 14.65 -1.27
CA LEU A 58 2.75 13.33 -1.04
C LEU A 58 1.23 13.36 -1.14
N ARG A 59 0.59 14.42 -0.61
CA ARG A 59 -0.86 14.62 -0.71
C ARG A 59 -1.32 14.76 -2.15
N GLU A 60 -0.58 15.49 -2.99
CA GLU A 60 -0.87 15.64 -4.42
C GLU A 60 -0.70 14.31 -5.17
N ARG A 61 0.35 13.54 -4.89
CA ARG A 61 0.55 12.21 -5.46
C ARG A 61 -0.59 11.27 -5.07
N MET A 62 -0.92 11.20 -3.78
CA MET A 62 -2.00 10.36 -3.28
C MET A 62 -3.38 10.78 -3.84
N ALA A 63 -3.61 12.07 -4.09
CA ALA A 63 -4.84 12.54 -4.73
C ALA A 63 -5.01 12.05 -6.17
N ASN A 64 -3.91 11.72 -6.85
CA ASN A 64 -3.88 11.16 -8.21
C ASN A 64 -3.85 9.62 -8.22
N SER A 65 -3.81 8.98 -7.05
CA SER A 65 -3.79 7.53 -6.92
C SER A 65 -5.19 6.94 -6.77
N LYS A 66 -5.38 5.75 -7.35
CA LYS A 66 -6.60 4.94 -7.24
C LYS A 66 -6.54 3.98 -6.05
N VAL A 67 -5.34 3.51 -5.72
CA VAL A 67 -5.10 2.50 -4.67
C VAL A 67 -3.91 2.92 -3.82
N PHE A 68 -3.99 2.62 -2.52
CA PHE A 68 -2.90 2.77 -1.57
C PHE A 68 -2.34 1.39 -1.21
N VAL A 69 -1.05 1.20 -1.41
CA VAL A 69 -0.30 0.00 -1.06
C VAL A 69 0.67 0.34 0.05
N LEU A 70 0.65 -0.44 1.13
CA LEU A 70 1.60 -0.35 2.23
C LEU A 70 2.45 -1.62 2.26
N LEU A 71 3.77 -1.50 2.12
CA LEU A 71 4.69 -2.59 2.43
C LEU A 71 4.92 -2.63 3.94
N ILE A 72 4.72 -3.80 4.53
CA ILE A 72 4.86 -4.03 5.97
C ILE A 72 6.09 -4.91 6.20
N GLY A 73 7.19 -4.28 6.59
CA GLY A 73 8.41 -4.88 7.09
C GLY A 73 8.49 -4.89 8.61
N GLU A 74 9.62 -5.35 9.14
CA GLU A 74 9.81 -5.57 10.58
C GLU A 74 9.70 -4.28 11.41
N HIS A 75 10.10 -3.15 10.82
CA HIS A 75 10.14 -1.85 11.48
C HIS A 75 8.92 -0.97 11.21
N THR A 76 8.05 -1.34 10.27
CA THR A 76 6.94 -0.48 9.81
C THR A 76 6.00 -0.05 10.94
N LYS A 77 5.74 -0.92 11.93
CA LYS A 77 4.91 -0.57 13.11
C LYS A 77 5.43 0.60 13.94
N TYR A 78 6.72 0.91 13.86
CA TYR A 78 7.37 1.99 14.61
C TYR A 78 7.39 3.32 13.83
N LEU A 79 7.03 3.32 12.55
CA LEU A 79 7.07 4.50 11.68
C LEU A 79 5.87 5.43 11.94
N ARG A 80 6.01 6.32 12.93
CA ARG A 80 4.93 7.20 13.40
C ARG A 80 4.85 8.57 12.73
N LYS A 81 5.80 8.92 11.86
CA LYS A 81 5.86 10.25 11.21
C LYS A 81 5.15 10.23 9.85
N PHE A 82 5.85 9.85 8.79
CA PHE A 82 5.31 9.88 7.43
C PHE A 82 4.33 8.73 7.17
N VAL A 83 4.74 7.47 7.39
CA VAL A 83 3.89 6.29 7.12
C VAL A 83 2.55 6.36 7.84
N LYS A 84 2.55 6.71 9.13
CA LYS A 84 1.31 6.93 9.89
C LYS A 84 0.42 7.99 9.23
N TRP A 85 0.99 9.15 8.88
CA TRP A 85 0.26 10.23 8.22
C TRP A 85 -0.29 9.83 6.83
N GLU A 86 0.46 9.05 6.06
CA GLU A 86 0.02 8.54 4.76
C GLU A 86 -1.16 7.59 4.90
N ILE A 87 -1.11 6.68 5.88
CA ILE A 87 -2.22 5.76 6.20
C ILE A 87 -3.48 6.56 6.56
N GLU A 88 -3.36 7.53 7.47
CA GLU A 88 -4.47 8.39 7.88
C GLU A 88 -5.06 9.18 6.70
N LEU A 89 -4.22 9.68 5.81
CA LEU A 89 -4.66 10.39 4.62
C LEU A 89 -5.39 9.46 3.63
N ALA A 90 -4.89 8.23 3.45
CA ALA A 90 -5.51 7.24 2.58
C ALA A 90 -6.90 6.84 3.11
N ILE A 91 -7.03 6.62 4.43
CA ILE A 91 -8.30 6.36 5.12
C ILE A 91 -9.26 7.54 4.92
N LYS A 92 -8.81 8.77 5.16
CA LYS A 92 -9.64 9.99 5.00
C LYS A 92 -10.13 10.16 3.56
N LYS A 93 -9.31 9.80 2.57
CA LYS A 93 -9.69 9.80 1.15
C LYS A 93 -10.55 8.60 0.76
N GLY A 94 -10.64 7.59 1.63
CA GLY A 94 -11.34 6.34 1.38
C GLY A 94 -10.76 5.58 0.19
N LEU A 95 -9.43 5.62 0.06
CA LEU A 95 -8.72 4.83 -0.93
C LEU A 95 -8.73 3.36 -0.50
N PRO A 96 -8.88 2.41 -1.44
CA PRO A 96 -8.62 1.00 -1.16
C PRO A 96 -7.21 0.80 -0.63
N ILE A 97 -7.09 0.17 0.53
CA ILE A 97 -5.82 -0.11 1.22
C ILE A 97 -5.44 -1.57 1.01
N ILE A 98 -4.26 -1.80 0.45
CA ILE A 98 -3.63 -3.12 0.30
C ILE A 98 -2.37 -3.14 1.17
N CYS A 99 -2.37 -4.01 2.17
CA CYS A 99 -1.26 -4.27 3.05
C CYS A 99 -0.47 -5.48 2.54
N VAL A 100 0.80 -5.30 2.24
CA VAL A 100 1.68 -6.32 1.69
C VAL A 100 2.72 -6.69 2.73
N ASN A 101 2.60 -7.88 3.31
CA ASN A 101 3.51 -8.33 4.35
C ASN A 101 4.79 -8.89 3.73
N LEU A 102 5.93 -8.28 4.05
CA LEU A 102 7.24 -8.65 3.53
C LEU A 102 7.73 -10.00 4.09
N ASN A 103 7.26 -10.37 5.29
CA ASN A 103 7.46 -11.69 5.90
C ASN A 103 6.62 -12.82 5.25
N LYS A 104 5.87 -12.52 4.18
CA LYS A 104 4.98 -13.45 3.46
C LYS A 104 3.78 -13.97 4.28
N SER A 105 3.38 -13.28 5.34
CA SER A 105 2.12 -13.56 6.01
C SER A 105 0.92 -13.26 5.10
N LYS A 106 -0.07 -14.15 5.07
CA LYS A 106 -1.35 -13.96 4.35
C LYS A 106 -2.37 -13.14 5.16
N GLN A 107 -2.06 -12.82 6.40
CA GLN A 107 -2.97 -12.17 7.34
C GLN A 107 -2.29 -11.01 8.05
N ARG A 108 -3.08 -10.20 8.75
CA ARG A 108 -2.55 -9.17 9.63
C ARG A 108 -1.69 -9.80 10.72
N ASP A 109 -0.53 -9.20 10.99
CA ASP A 109 0.41 -9.64 12.02
C ASP A 109 0.85 -8.48 12.94
N ASN A 110 1.82 -8.77 13.80
CA ASN A 110 2.37 -7.84 14.80
C ASN A 110 3.25 -6.73 14.22
N TYR A 111 3.54 -6.76 12.91
CA TYR A 111 4.29 -5.71 12.20
C TYR A 111 3.37 -4.64 11.60
N CYS A 112 2.07 -4.92 11.54
CA CYS A 112 1.09 -3.96 11.07
C CYS A 112 1.04 -2.73 12.02
N PRO A 113 1.14 -1.50 11.47
CA PRO A 113 0.99 -0.29 12.27
C PRO A 113 -0.43 -0.17 12.84
N SER A 114 -0.54 0.38 14.06
CA SER A 114 -1.83 0.57 14.75
C SER A 114 -2.77 1.57 14.08
N SER A 115 -2.25 2.42 13.18
CA SER A 115 -3.08 3.31 12.36
C SER A 115 -4.03 2.56 11.41
N LEU A 116 -3.85 1.25 11.22
CA LEU A 116 -4.76 0.38 10.47
C LEU A 116 -5.72 -0.42 11.37
N ASP A 117 -5.74 -0.18 12.68
CA ASP A 117 -6.68 -0.83 13.60
C ASP A 117 -8.13 -0.52 13.24
N GLY A 118 -8.93 -1.58 13.04
CA GLY A 118 -10.33 -1.50 12.64
C GLY A 118 -10.57 -0.96 11.22
N GLN A 119 -9.53 -0.70 10.44
CA GLN A 119 -9.68 -0.12 9.09
C GLN A 119 -9.91 -1.21 8.04
N LEU A 120 -10.72 -0.90 7.03
CA LEU A 120 -11.00 -1.80 5.91
C LEU A 120 -9.79 -1.92 4.99
N ALA A 121 -9.00 -2.96 5.19
CA ALA A 121 -7.78 -3.23 4.42
C ALA A 121 -7.65 -4.72 4.14
N ILE A 122 -7.00 -5.07 3.02
CA ILE A 122 -6.65 -6.46 2.71
C ILE A 122 -5.17 -6.71 2.97
N PHE A 123 -4.87 -7.85 3.58
CA PHE A 123 -3.53 -8.32 3.86
C PHE A 123 -3.17 -9.44 2.90
N ILE A 124 -2.01 -9.30 2.25
CA ILE A 124 -1.46 -10.27 1.29
C ILE A 124 0.03 -10.48 1.54
N PRO A 125 0.58 -11.65 1.19
CA PRO A 125 2.01 -11.87 1.22
C PRO A 125 2.69 -11.11 0.07
N PHE A 126 3.96 -10.75 0.26
CA PHE A 126 4.76 -10.13 -0.80
C PHE A 126 5.02 -11.10 -1.96
N GLY A 127 4.53 -10.77 -3.16
CA GLY A 127 4.73 -11.55 -4.39
C GLY A 127 3.99 -10.96 -5.59
N ASN A 128 4.59 -11.02 -6.78
CA ASN A 128 4.06 -10.37 -7.99
C ASN A 128 2.62 -10.80 -8.34
N LYS A 129 2.34 -12.11 -8.38
CA LYS A 129 1.02 -12.65 -8.79
C LYS A 129 -0.10 -12.22 -7.87
N ILE A 130 0.11 -12.28 -6.55
CA ILE A 130 -0.93 -11.90 -5.58
C ILE A 130 -1.13 -10.39 -5.52
N MET A 131 -0.05 -9.62 -5.67
CA MET A 131 -0.15 -8.16 -5.72
C MET A 131 -0.90 -7.70 -6.97
N GLN A 132 -0.64 -8.33 -8.12
CA GLN A 132 -1.40 -8.12 -9.34
C GLN A 132 -2.89 -8.38 -9.12
N TYR A 133 -3.21 -9.57 -8.62
CA TYR A 133 -4.58 -9.96 -8.34
C TYR A 133 -5.26 -8.97 -7.38
N ALA A 134 -4.56 -8.53 -6.34
CA ALA A 134 -5.09 -7.57 -5.38
C ALA A 134 -5.35 -6.20 -6.00
N LEU A 135 -4.43 -5.69 -6.82
CA LEU A 135 -4.60 -4.39 -7.49
C LEU A 135 -5.76 -4.38 -8.49
N GLU A 136 -6.06 -5.52 -9.11
CA GLU A 136 -7.16 -5.68 -10.06
C GLU A 136 -8.52 -5.88 -9.36
N ASN A 137 -8.56 -6.64 -8.26
CA ASN A 137 -9.83 -7.09 -7.66
C ASN A 137 -10.21 -6.33 -6.38
N TRP A 138 -9.24 -5.97 -5.53
CA TRP A 138 -9.53 -5.35 -4.24
C TRP A 138 -10.26 -4.00 -4.34
N PRO A 139 -9.95 -3.08 -5.29
CA PRO A 139 -10.62 -1.78 -5.33
C PRO A 139 -12.14 -1.89 -5.43
N SER A 140 -12.65 -2.82 -6.24
CA SER A 140 -14.09 -3.07 -6.39
C SER A 140 -14.67 -3.71 -5.14
N SER A 141 -14.00 -4.71 -4.55
CA SER A 141 -14.44 -5.32 -3.28
C SER A 141 -14.45 -4.32 -2.12
N HIS A 142 -13.44 -3.46 -2.04
CA HIS A 142 -13.34 -2.42 -1.02
C HIS A 142 -14.51 -1.42 -1.13
N GLU A 143 -14.84 -0.98 -2.34
CA GLU A 143 -15.99 -0.09 -2.55
C GLU A 143 -17.30 -0.74 -2.08
N GLN A 144 -17.52 -2.00 -2.44
CA GLN A 144 -18.69 -2.75 -2.01
C GLN A 144 -18.74 -2.91 -0.48
N TYR A 145 -17.67 -3.38 0.13
CA TYR A 145 -17.60 -3.59 1.58
C TYR A 145 -17.77 -2.28 2.35
N ARG A 146 -17.23 -1.17 1.83
CA ARG A 146 -17.43 0.15 2.41
C ARG A 146 -18.90 0.58 2.37
N LYS A 147 -19.62 0.32 1.27
CA LYS A 147 -21.08 0.60 1.17
C LYS A 147 -21.89 -0.25 2.14
N GLU A 148 -21.44 -1.47 2.41
CA GLU A 148 -22.04 -2.39 3.40
C GLU A 148 -21.65 -2.06 4.85
N GLY A 149 -20.84 -1.00 5.09
CA GLY A 149 -20.38 -0.62 6.43
C GLY A 149 -19.37 -1.60 7.04
N LYS A 150 -18.77 -2.48 6.23
CA LYS A 150 -17.78 -3.46 6.68
C LYS A 150 -16.44 -2.79 6.99
N THR A 151 -15.78 -3.31 8.01
CA THR A 151 -14.50 -2.82 8.52
C THR A 151 -13.58 -3.99 8.86
N GLY A 152 -12.34 -3.69 9.23
CA GLY A 152 -11.37 -4.68 9.69
C GLY A 152 -10.45 -5.27 8.63
N ALA A 153 -9.62 -6.21 9.07
CA ALA A 153 -8.56 -6.84 8.28
C ALA A 153 -9.11 -8.01 7.46
N TYR A 154 -9.01 -7.92 6.15
CA TYR A 154 -9.39 -8.97 5.21
C TYR A 154 -8.16 -9.73 4.73
N SER A 155 -8.37 -10.98 4.33
CA SER A 155 -7.39 -11.78 3.62
C SER A 155 -8.11 -12.58 2.52
N TYR A 156 -7.41 -12.91 1.45
CA TYR A 156 -7.96 -13.80 0.43
C TYR A 156 -8.09 -15.22 0.97
N LYS A 157 -9.07 -15.97 0.45
CA LYS A 157 -9.22 -17.40 0.72
C LYS A 157 -8.09 -18.19 0.06
N ASP A 158 -7.73 -19.35 0.62
CA ASP A 158 -6.67 -20.21 0.09
C ASP A 158 -6.85 -20.61 -1.38
N ILE A 159 -8.09 -20.73 -1.85
CA ILE A 159 -8.40 -21.04 -3.25
C ILE A 159 -7.84 -19.99 -4.23
N VAL A 160 -7.72 -18.72 -3.81
CA VAL A 160 -7.12 -17.67 -4.65
C VAL A 160 -5.64 -17.94 -4.84
N TYR A 161 -4.93 -18.28 -3.77
CA TYR A 161 -3.50 -18.59 -3.80
C TYR A 161 -3.22 -19.84 -4.63
N GLN A 162 -4.00 -20.91 -4.44
CA GLN A 162 -3.91 -22.13 -5.24
C GLN A 162 -4.11 -21.87 -6.74
N ARG A 163 -5.09 -21.04 -7.13
CA ARG A 163 -5.32 -20.67 -8.54
C ARG A 163 -4.17 -19.87 -9.15
N LEU A 164 -3.48 -19.07 -8.34
CA LEU A 164 -2.29 -18.33 -8.75
C LEU A 164 -1.01 -19.19 -8.74
N GLY A 165 -1.09 -20.41 -8.19
CA GLY A 165 0.03 -21.35 -8.05
C GLY A 165 1.07 -20.88 -7.03
N ILE A 166 0.61 -20.30 -5.91
CA ILE A 166 1.44 -19.78 -4.81
C ILE A 166 0.88 -20.16 -3.43
#